data_AF-A0A1I7JF74-F1
#
_entry.id   AF-A0A1I7JF74-F1
#
_cell.length_a   1.000
_cell.length_b   1.000
_cell.length_c   1.000
_cell.angle_alpha   90.00
_cell.angle_beta   90.00
_cell.angle_gamma   90.00
#
_symmetry.space_group_name_H-M   'P 1'
#
loop_
_entity.id
_entity.type
_entity.pdbx_description
1 polymer ?
#
loop_
_entity_poly.entity_id
_entity_poly.type
_entity_poly.pdbx_seq_one_letter_code
_entity_poly.pdbx_strand_id
1 'polypeptide(L)' 'MFIEMLEYVKTILLKVSFDKMLFEKELRKAFKVLERAELKQLRNWCYEQFSGMYLLILNRVFLKPKV' A
#
# COMPACT_ATOMS: atom_id res chain seq x y z
N MET A 1 15.35 4.23 18.27
CA MET A 1 15.39 3.51 16.99
C MET A 1 13.96 3.40 16.50
N PHE A 2 13.48 4.41 15.76
CA PHE A 2 12.10 4.43 15.26
C PHE A 2 12.09 3.75 13.90
N ILE A 3 11.35 2.65 13.77
CA ILE A 3 11.02 2.09 12.46
C ILE A 3 10.10 3.10 11.78
N GLU A 4 10.49 3.61 10.61
CA GLU A 4 9.69 4.53 9.80
C GLU A 4 8.35 3.87 9.44
N MET A 5 7.23 4.59 9.57
CA MET A 5 5.89 4.02 9.40
C MET A 5 5.69 3.39 8.02
N LEU A 6 6.38 3.91 7.00
CA LEU A 6 6.44 3.32 5.66
C LEU A 6 6.95 1.86 5.68
N GLU A 7 8.06 1.58 6.36
CA GLU A 7 8.64 0.22 6.41
C GLU A 7 7.75 -0.75 7.20
N TYR A 8 7.09 -0.25 8.25
CA TYR A 8 6.07 -1.01 8.96
C TYR A 8 4.91 -1.39 8.02
N VAL A 9 4.39 -0.45 7.25
CA VAL A 9 3.32 -0.70 6.28
C VAL A 9 3.76 -1.70 5.20
N LYS A 10 4.96 -1.53 4.61
CA LYS A 10 5.51 -2.48 3.63
C LYS A 10 5.59 -3.90 4.19
N THR A 11 6.07 -4.05 5.43
CA THR A 11 6.12 -5.34 6.12
C THR A 11 4.75 -5.98 6.28
N ILE A 12 3.74 -5.20 6.68
CA ILE A 12 2.37 -5.70 6.81
C ILE A 12 1.82 -6.14 5.44
N LEU A 13 1.99 -5.32 4.40
CA LEU A 13 1.51 -5.63 3.05
C LEU A 13 2.12 -6.91 2.49
N LEU A 14 3.42 -7.15 2.72
CA LEU A 14 4.07 -8.42 2.37
C LEU A 14 3.42 -9.59 3.11
N LYS A 15 3.25 -9.47 4.44
CA LYS A 15 2.65 -10.52 5.26
C LYS A 15 1.23 -10.86 4.87
N VAL A 16 0.42 -9.90 4.46
CA VAL A 16 -0.99 -10.13 4.09
C VAL A 16 -1.21 -10.36 2.60
N SER A 17 -0.15 -10.33 1.78
CA SER A 17 -0.24 -10.45 0.31
C SER A 17 -0.81 -11.77 -0.19
N PHE A 18 -0.88 -12.80 0.65
CA PHE A 18 -1.50 -14.09 0.32
C PHE A 18 -3.04 -14.00 0.20
N ASP A 19 -3.68 -12.97 0.78
CA ASP A 19 -5.11 -12.78 0.73
C ASP A 19 -5.45 -11.42 0.11
N LYS A 20 -6.18 -11.46 -1.00
CA LYS A 20 -6.56 -10.28 -1.78
C LYS A 20 -7.37 -9.26 -0.97
N MET A 21 -8.31 -9.72 -0.14
CA MET A 21 -9.18 -8.84 0.63
C MET A 21 -8.41 -8.21 1.78
N LEU A 22 -7.55 -8.97 2.45
CA LEU A 22 -6.71 -8.48 3.54
C LEU A 22 -5.66 -7.49 3.02
N PHE A 23 -5.03 -7.78 1.88
CA PHE A 23 -4.12 -6.87 1.21
C PHE A 23 -4.78 -5.52 0.91
N GLU A 24 -5.96 -5.52 0.25
CA GLU A 24 -6.68 -4.27 -0.04
C GLU A 24 -7.04 -3.51 1.24
N LYS A 25 -7.46 -4.22 2.30
CA LYS A 25 -7.81 -3.63 3.59
C LYS A 25 -6.62 -2.93 4.24
N GLU A 26 -5.47 -3.58 4.34
CA GLU A 26 -4.27 -3.00 4.95
C GLU A 26 -3.68 -1.87 4.09
N LEU A 27 -3.70 -2.02 2.76
CA LEU A 27 -3.27 -0.96 1.84
C LEU A 27 -4.10 0.32 2.01
N ARG A 28 -5.42 0.19 2.23
CA ARG A 28 -6.29 1.34 2.53
C ARG A 28 -5.99 1.98 3.89
N LYS A 29 -5.54 1.22 4.88
CA LYS A 29 -5.15 1.77 6.18
C LYS A 29 -3.88 2.62 6.09
N ALA A 30 -2.97 2.32 5.16
CA ALA A 30 -1.76 3.11 4.96
C ALA A 30 -2.04 4.61 4.76
N PHE A 31 -3.15 4.97 4.11
CA PHE A 31 -3.56 6.37 3.90
C PHE A 31 -3.93 7.13 5.17
N LYS A 32 -4.19 6.43 6.28
CA LYS A 32 -4.48 7.04 7.58
C LYS A 32 -3.23 7.18 8.45
N VAL A 33 -2.17 6.46 8.09
CA VAL A 33 -0.96 6.29 8.92
C VAL A 33 0.23 7.04 8.33
N LEU A 34 0.32 7.07 7.00
CA LEU A 34 1.44 7.65 6.27
C LEU A 34 1.16 9.08 5.81
N GLU A 35 2.22 9.88 5.79
CA GLU A 35 2.17 11.22 5.22
C GLU A 35 2.14 11.19 3.68
N ARG A 36 1.84 12.33 3.04
CA ARG A 36 1.75 12.41 1.56
C ARG A 36 3.05 11.99 0.87
N ALA A 37 4.20 12.35 1.44
CA ALA A 37 5.50 12.00 0.89
C ALA A 37 5.73 10.48 0.92
N GLU A 38 5.45 9.84 2.05
CA GLU A 38 5.53 8.39 2.23
C GLU A 38 4.51 7.66 1.34
N LEU A 39 3.29 8.17 1.17
CA LEU A 39 2.30 7.57 0.28
C LEU A 39 2.75 7.54 -1.19
N LYS A 40 3.51 8.55 -1.63
CA LYS A 40 4.11 8.55 -2.98
C LYS A 40 5.14 7.44 -3.11
N GLN A 41 5.98 7.25 -2.09
CA GLN A 41 6.97 6.17 -2.07
C GLN A 41 6.29 4.79 -2.00
N LEU A 42 5.29 4.63 -1.12
CA LEU A 42 4.50 3.41 -1.00
C LEU A 42 3.83 3.04 -2.31
N ARG A 43 3.28 4.02 -3.05
CA ARG A 43 2.65 3.79 -4.35
C ARG A 43 3.64 3.15 -5.31
N ASN A 44 4.79 3.77 -5.54
CA ASN A 44 5.79 3.27 -6.49
C ASN A 44 6.20 1.83 -6.13
N TRP A 45 6.53 1.62 -4.85
CA TRP A 45 6.91 0.30 -4.34
C TRP A 45 5.80 -0.74 -4.51
N CYS A 46 4.53 -0.40 -4.26
CA CYS A 46 3.42 -1.35 -4.45
C CYS A 46 3.25 -1.76 -5.92
N TYR A 47 3.44 -0.83 -6.87
CA TYR A 47 3.39 -1.17 -8.29
C TYR A 47 4.58 -2.04 -8.71
N GLU A 48 5.77 -1.81 -8.17
CA GLU A 48 6.94 -2.67 -8.44
C GLU A 48 6.73 -4.09 -7.88
N GLN A 49 6.24 -4.21 -6.64
CA GLN A 49 6.15 -5.50 -5.95
C GLN A 49 4.91 -6.32 -6.31
N PHE A 50 3.76 -5.67 -6.51
CA PHE A 50 2.45 -6.35 -6.57
C PHE A 50 1.68 -6.14 -7.87
N SER A 51 2.20 -5.40 -8.86
CA SER A 51 1.47 -5.19 -10.12
C SER A 51 1.13 -6.50 -10.83
N GLY A 52 2.00 -7.50 -10.81
CA GLY A 52 1.73 -8.81 -11.44
C GLY A 52 0.50 -9.54 -10.90
N MET A 53 0.13 -9.31 -9.62
CA MET A 53 -0.98 -10.03 -8.96
C MET A 53 -2.18 -9.12 -8.64
N TYR A 54 -1.93 -7.84 -8.31
CA TYR A 54 -2.92 -6.93 -7.74
C TYR A 54 -3.07 -5.60 -8.48
N LEU A 55 -2.68 -5.51 -9.76
CA LEU A 55 -2.81 -4.29 -10.57
C LEU A 55 -4.17 -3.59 -10.44
N LEU A 56 -5.27 -4.35 -10.51
CA LEU A 56 -6.62 -3.80 -10.41
C LEU A 56 -6.92 -3.16 -9.05
N ILE A 57 -6.40 -3.75 -7.96
CA ILE A 57 -6.53 -3.19 -6.61
C ILE A 57 -5.69 -1.92 -6.50
N LEU A 58 -4.44 -1.96 -6.94
CA LEU A 58 -3.53 -0.82 -6.90
C LEU A 58 -4.12 0.36 -7.65
N ASN A 59 -4.62 0.14 -8.87
CA ASN A 59 -5.30 1.16 -9.66
C ASN A 59 -6.54 1.71 -8.93
N ARG A 60 -7.39 0.85 -8.37
CA ARG A 60 -8.57 1.29 -7.62
C ARG A 60 -8.24 2.11 -6.38
N VAL A 61 -7.16 1.77 -5.68
CA VAL A 61 -6.78 2.41 -4.41
C VAL A 61 -6.01 3.70 -4.67
N PHE A 62 -5.05 3.72 -5.58
CA PHE A 62 -4.18 4.86 -5.84
C PHE A 62 -4.69 5.83 -6.91
N LEU A 63 -5.52 5.38 -7.86
CA LEU A 63 -6.07 6.25 -8.91
C LEU A 63 -7.45 6.82 -8.58
N LYS A 64 -8.04 6.49 -7.41
CA LYS A 64 -9.29 7.12 -7.00
C LYS A 64 -9.07 8.64 -6.90
N PRO A 65 -9.70 9.46 -7.75
CA PRO A 65 -9.66 10.90 -7.58
C PRO A 65 -10.31 11.21 -6.23
N LYS A 66 -9.65 12.03 -5.40
CA LYS A 66 -10.38 12.70 -4.32
C LYS A 66 -11.34 13.66 -5.01
N VAL A 67 -12.61 13.28 -5.11
CA VAL A 67 -13.70 14.21 -5.38
C VAL A 67 -13.78 15.20 -4.23
#